data_AF-A0AAC9SSX8-F1
#
_entry.id   AF-A0AAC9SSX8-F1
#
_cell.length_a   1.000
_cell.length_b   1.000
_cell.length_c   1.000
_cell.angle_alpha   90.00
_cell.angle_beta   90.00
_cell.angle_gamma   90.00
#
_symmetry.space_group_name_H-M   'P 1'
#
loop_
_entity.id
_entity.type
_entity.pdbx_description
1 polymer ?
#
loop_
_entity_poly.entity_id
_entity_poly.type
_entity_poly.pdbx_seq_one_letter_code
_entity_poly.pdbx_strand_id
1 'polypeptide(L)'
;MKEAVVDRAIKLAGGPTELARRLNIKAPSIHSWRKIPPKRVLTVAEITGIPPWELRPDLYPDPKTLTGAPLADPQIQIEGELA
;
A
#
# COMPACT_ATOMS: atom_id res chain seq x y z
N MET A 1 -22.30 -3.47 -4.02
CA MET A 1 -21.56 -3.32 -2.74
C MET A 1 -20.20 -2.76 -3.07
N LYS A 2 -19.91 -1.51 -2.68
CA LYS A 2 -18.57 -0.92 -2.84
C LYS A 2 -17.59 -1.78 -2.04
N GLU A 3 -16.41 -2.01 -2.61
CA GLU A 3 -15.44 -2.96 -2.04
C GLU A 3 -15.13 -2.56 -0.60
N ALA A 4 -15.25 -3.51 0.33
CA ALA A 4 -15.12 -3.29 1.78
C ALA A 4 -13.83 -2.52 2.15
N VAL A 5 -12.79 -2.69 1.35
CA VAL A 5 -11.48 -2.05 1.51
C VAL A 5 -11.53 -0.55 1.22
N VAL A 6 -12.24 -0.10 0.17
CA VAL A 6 -12.34 1.33 -0.18
C VAL A 6 -13.15 2.06 0.89
N ASP A 7 -14.28 1.50 1.30
CA ASP A 7 -15.11 2.09 2.36
C ASP A 7 -14.38 2.09 3.71
N ARG A 8 -13.59 1.05 4.02
CA ARG A 8 -12.74 1.00 5.21
C ARG A 8 -11.65 2.06 5.17
N ALA A 9 -10.96 2.21 4.04
CA ALA A 9 -9.96 3.26 3.84
C ALA A 9 -10.58 4.65 4.02
N ILE A 10 -11.78 4.89 3.46
CA ILE A 10 -12.52 6.14 3.64
C ILE A 10 -12.85 6.39 5.11
N LYS A 11 -13.34 5.39 5.84
CA LYS A 11 -13.66 5.52 7.28
C LYS A 11 -12.41 5.84 8.11
N LEU A 12 -11.30 5.13 7.88
CA LEU A 12 -10.04 5.35 8.60
C LEU A 12 -9.42 6.71 8.27
N ALA A 13 -9.60 7.21 7.05
CA ALA A 13 -9.15 8.53 6.65
C ALA A 13 -9.96 9.69 7.29
N GLY A 14 -11.04 9.41 8.02
CA GLY A 14 -11.93 10.43 8.58
C GLY A 14 -13.06 10.86 7.65
N GLY A 15 -13.36 10.06 6.62
CA GLY A 15 -14.44 10.28 5.67
C GLY A 15 -13.97 10.62 4.26
N PRO A 16 -14.89 10.64 3.28
CA PRO A 16 -14.54 10.79 1.87
C PRO A 16 -13.99 12.19 1.57
N THR A 17 -14.47 13.22 2.26
CA THR A 17 -13.99 14.60 2.08
C THR A 17 -12.57 14.78 2.58
N GLU A 18 -12.24 14.21 3.74
CA GLU A 18 -10.89 14.31 4.31
C GLU A 18 -9.88 13.51 3.48
N LEU A 19 -10.26 12.31 3.05
CA LEU A 19 -9.45 11.54 2.10
C LEU A 19 -9.22 12.32 0.80
N ALA A 20 -10.25 12.97 0.25
CA ALA A 20 -10.12 13.78 -0.96
C ALA A 20 -9.18 14.96 -0.76
N ARG A 21 -9.27 15.65 0.38
CA ARG A 21 -8.42 16.78 0.75
C ARG A 21 -6.96 16.36 0.84
N ARG A 22 -6.66 15.25 1.54
CA ARG A 22 -5.29 14.73 1.68
C ARG A 22 -4.70 14.22 0.37
N LEU A 23 -5.54 13.67 -0.51
CA LEU A 23 -5.13 13.24 -1.85
C LEU A 23 -5.12 14.37 -2.90
N ASN A 24 -5.43 15.60 -2.48
CA ASN A 24 -5.53 16.79 -3.34
C ASN A 24 -6.44 16.59 -4.56
N ILE A 25 -7.60 15.95 -4.37
CA ILE A 25 -8.53 15.59 -5.43
C ILE A 25 -9.95 16.04 -5.10
N LYS A 26 -10.83 16.03 -6.11
CA LYS A 26 -12.25 16.30 -5.91
C LYS A 26 -12.92 15.10 -5.24
N ALA A 27 -13.72 15.33 -4.19
CA ALA A 27 -14.45 14.29 -3.49
C ALA A 27 -15.33 13.39 -4.41
N PRO A 28 -15.98 13.91 -5.47
CA PRO A 28 -16.67 13.07 -6.46
C PRO A 28 -15.78 12.00 -7.11
N SER A 29 -14.47 12.25 -7.25
CA SER A 29 -13.54 11.26 -7.80
C SER A 29 -13.42 10.02 -6.93
N ILE A 30 -13.64 10.12 -5.62
CA ILE A 30 -13.62 8.95 -4.73
C ILE A 30 -14.89 8.11 -4.90
N HIS A 31 -16.02 8.76 -5.18
CA HIS A 31 -17.30 8.08 -5.35
C HIS A 31 -17.31 7.17 -6.59
N SER A 32 -16.50 7.50 -7.60
CA SER A 32 -16.32 6.69 -8.81
C SER A 32 -15.28 5.58 -8.66
N TRP A 33 -14.59 5.48 -7.53
CA TRP A 33 -13.66 4.37 -7.30
C TRP A 33 -14.44 3.09 -7.03
N ARG A 34 -14.26 2.13 -7.94
CA ARG A 34 -14.52 0.73 -7.63
C ARG A 34 -13.41 0.20 -6.73
N LYS A 35 -12.16 0.38 -7.19
CA LYS A 35 -10.90 0.03 -6.54
C LYS A 35 -9.97 1.24 -6.41
N ILE A 36 -9.03 1.19 -5.48
CA ILE A 36 -8.04 2.26 -5.29
C ILE A 36 -7.08 2.29 -6.51
N PRO A 37 -6.89 3.47 -7.14
CA PRO A 37 -5.97 3.60 -8.28
C PRO A 37 -4.52 3.31 -7.89
N PRO A 38 -3.73 2.60 -8.71
CA PRO A 38 -2.35 2.21 -8.41
C PRO A 38 -1.48 3.38 -7.93
N LYS A 39 -1.56 4.52 -8.63
CA LYS A 39 -0.80 5.73 -8.32
C LYS A 39 -1.14 6.36 -6.95
N ARG A 40 -2.25 5.97 -6.33
CA ARG A 40 -2.72 6.51 -5.05
C ARG A 40 -2.71 5.49 -3.92
N VAL A 41 -2.44 4.21 -4.21
CA VAL A 41 -2.41 3.16 -3.18
C VAL A 41 -1.43 3.52 -2.07
N LEU A 42 -0.22 3.98 -2.43
CA LEU A 42 0.81 4.35 -1.45
C LEU A 42 0.36 5.51 -0.55
N THR A 43 -0.15 6.58 -1.13
CA THR A 43 -0.64 7.72 -0.36
C THR A 43 -1.85 7.36 0.50
N VAL A 44 -2.77 6.53 -0.01
CA VAL A 44 -3.91 6.02 0.79
C VAL A 44 -3.41 5.15 1.94
N ALA A 45 -2.39 4.31 1.72
CA ALA A 45 -1.78 3.49 2.75
C ALA A 45 -1.16 4.34 3.86
N GLU A 46 -0.43 5.40 3.50
CA GLU A 46 0.13 6.36 4.47
C GLU A 46 -0.96 7.10 5.27
N ILE A 47 -2.05 7.50 4.61
CA ILE A 47 -3.15 8.23 5.26
C ILE A 47 -3.95 7.33 6.21
N THR A 48 -4.20 6.08 5.80
CA THR A 48 -5.13 5.17 6.49
C THR A 48 -4.43 4.17 7.40
N GLY A 49 -3.11 3.99 7.26
CA GLY A 49 -2.34 2.95 7.92
C GLY A 49 -2.60 1.54 7.37
N ILE A 50 -3.44 1.38 6.34
CA ILE A 50 -3.67 0.07 5.71
C ILE A 50 -2.52 -0.22 4.73
N PRO A 51 -1.87 -1.38 4.80
CA PRO A 51 -0.77 -1.67 3.89
C PRO A 51 -1.23 -1.82 2.42
N PRO A 52 -0.36 -1.51 1.43
CA PRO A 52 -0.68 -1.56 0.00
C PRO A 52 -1.17 -2.94 -0.49
N TRP A 53 -0.63 -4.02 0.07
CA TRP A 53 -1.02 -5.40 -0.27
C TRP A 53 -2.43 -5.78 0.22
N GLU A 54 -2.93 -5.11 1.27
CA GLU A 54 -4.32 -5.25 1.71
C GLU A 54 -5.26 -4.36 0.88
N LEU A 55 -4.78 -3.18 0.45
CA LEU A 55 -5.53 -2.27 -0.42
C LEU A 55 -5.72 -2.81 -1.85
N ARG A 56 -4.65 -3.36 -2.43
CA ARG A 56 -4.59 -3.92 -3.79
C ARG A 56 -3.64 -5.13 -3.81
N PRO A 57 -4.09 -6.32 -3.37
CA PRO A 57 -3.28 -7.55 -3.45
C PRO A 57 -2.92 -7.93 -4.89
N ASP A 58 -3.74 -7.51 -5.86
CA ASP A 58 -3.52 -7.65 -7.31
C ASP A 58 -2.27 -6.92 -7.83
N LEU A 59 -1.86 -5.83 -7.17
CA LEU A 59 -0.67 -5.06 -7.57
C LEU A 59 0.51 -5.26 -6.62
N TYR A 60 0.21 -5.48 -5.35
CA TYR A 60 1.20 -5.66 -4.30
C TYR A 60 0.95 -7.02 -3.67
N PRO A 61 1.56 -8.11 -4.20
CA PRO A 61 1.53 -9.39 -3.51
C PRO A 61 2.19 -9.24 -2.13
N ASP A 62 1.68 -9.98 -1.15
CA ASP A 62 2.19 -9.91 0.21
C ASP A 62 3.71 -10.21 0.22
N PRO A 63 4.55 -9.35 0.80
CA PRO A 63 5.99 -9.62 0.88
C PRO A 63 6.30 -10.96 1.59
N LYS A 64 5.40 -11.48 2.44
CA LYS A 64 5.54 -12.81 3.04
C LYS A 64 5.39 -13.96 2.04
N THR A 65 4.60 -13.81 0.98
CA THR A 65 4.43 -14.88 -0.02
C THR A 65 5.55 -14.90 -1.05
N LEU A 66 6.33 -13.82 -1.15
CA LEU A 66 7.57 -13.78 -1.93
C LEU A 66 8.75 -14.47 -1.20
N THR A 67 8.61 -14.79 0.09
CA THR A 67 9.55 -15.65 0.83
C THR A 67 9.30 -17.12 0.51
N GLY A 68 9.63 -17.49 -0.73
CA GLY A 68 10.14 -18.82 -1.09
C GLY A 68 11.66 -18.81 -1.31
N ALA A 69 12.32 -17.67 -1.06
CA ALA A 69 13.77 -17.56 -1.05
C ALA A 69 14.19 -16.93 0.30
N PRO A 70 15.17 -17.52 1.01
CA PRO A 70 15.86 -16.75 2.03
C PRO A 70 16.47 -15.55 1.32
N LEU A 71 16.18 -14.34 1.78
CA LEU A 71 17.11 -13.22 1.64
C LEU A 71 18.34 -13.57 2.47
N ALA A 72 19.10 -14.53 1.96
CA ALA A 72 20.47 -14.75 2.32
C ALA A 72 21.26 -13.59 1.71
N ASP A 73 21.36 -12.51 2.46
CA ASP A 73 22.67 -11.90 2.66
C ASP A 73 23.02 -12.04 4.15
N PRO A 74 23.43 -13.24 4.63
CA PRO A 74 24.08 -13.38 5.91
C PRO A 74 25.57 -13.13 5.69
N GLN A 75 26.06 -11.98 6.15
CA GLN A 75 27.48 -11.58 6.12
C GLN A 75 28.08 -11.33 4.73
N ILE A 76 28.27 -10.04 4.42
CA ILE A 76 29.50 -9.58 3.78
C ILE A 76 30.67 -10.09 4.64
N GLN A 77 31.21 -11.26 4.29
CA GLN A 77 32.54 -11.69 4.71
C GLN A 77 33.52 -10.94 3.80
N ILE A 78 34.09 -9.84 4.30
CA ILE A 78 35.30 -9.27 3.69
C ILE A 78 36.45 -10.21 4.06
N GLU A 79 36.58 -11.32 3.34
CA GLU A 79 37.84 -12.07 3.32
C GLU A 79 38.78 -11.32 2.37
N GLY A 80 39.56 -10.43 2.98
CA GLY A 80 40.70 -9.76 2.39
C GLY A 80 41.94 -10.08 3.20
N GLU A 81 42.23 -11.36 3.35
CA GLU A 81 43.59 -11.82 3.65
C GLU A 81 44.42 -11.61 2.39
N LEU A 82 45.29 -10.61 2.40
CA LEU A 82 46.48 -10.61 1.55
C LEU A 82 47.60 -9.82 2.23
N ALA A 83 48.56 -10.61 2.71
CA ALA A 83 50.01 -10.36 2.79
C ALA A 83 50.53 -9.06 3.40
#